data_AF-A0A383EHQ7-F1
#
_entry.id   AF-A0A383EHQ7-F1
#
_cell.length_a   1.000
_cell.length_b   1.000
_cell.length_c   1.000
_cell.angle_alpha   90.00
_cell.angle_beta   90.00
_cell.angle_gamma   90.00
#
_symmetry.space_group_name_H-M   'P 1'
#
loop_
_entity.id
_entity.type
_entity.pdbx_description
1 polymer ?
#
loop_
_entity_poly.entity_id
_entity_poly.type
_entity_poly.pdbx_seq_one_letter_code
_entity_poly.pdbx_strand_id
1 'polypeptide(L)'
;YLNARGYELAILATDKENSFKLLDELNIEYIKIGKHQDSLIKKLTNFTIKWFKMFHFCLKFQPDISMGIADFYMAQISKILRFYSLIFTDTEHVKHDKFLTFPFADFVLTPKCFEKRIGKNHITYDAYHELTYLNSNFSPDKNLLGDYGILNNEKYVLIRLVSWNAAHDIGYNGLSEEQLNQLINFLEKEYRIFISSEKRLPQKFNKYLINIPYNQIHNFLYFSQMYIGEG
;
A
#
# COMPACT_ATOMS: atom_id res chain seq x y z
N TYR A 1 -15.61 0.11 13.64
CA TYR A 1 -16.62 -0.89 13.22
C TYR A 1 -16.42 -2.24 13.89
N LEU A 2 -15.28 -2.93 13.70
CA LEU A 2 -15.05 -4.27 14.30
C LEU A 2 -15.04 -4.26 15.84
N ASN A 3 -14.32 -3.31 16.47
CA ASN A 3 -14.38 -3.13 17.94
C ASN A 3 -15.82 -2.89 18.44
N ALA A 4 -16.63 -2.12 17.69
CA ALA A 4 -18.03 -1.86 18.04
C ALA A 4 -18.93 -3.10 17.91
N ARG A 5 -18.47 -4.14 17.21
CA ARG A 5 -19.12 -5.46 17.13
C ARG A 5 -18.57 -6.46 18.15
N GLY A 6 -17.69 -6.02 19.06
CA GLY A 6 -17.12 -6.85 20.12
C GLY A 6 -15.89 -7.68 19.72
N TYR A 7 -15.30 -7.42 18.55
CA TYR A 7 -14.04 -8.05 18.15
C TYR A 7 -12.85 -7.32 18.77
N GLU A 8 -11.94 -8.07 19.38
CA GLU A 8 -10.63 -7.55 19.78
C GLU A 8 -9.71 -7.52 18.55
N LEU A 9 -9.02 -6.40 18.33
CA LEU A 9 -8.15 -6.21 17.18
C LEU A 9 -6.73 -5.90 17.62
N ALA A 10 -5.78 -6.55 16.96
CA ALA A 10 -4.38 -6.19 17.04
C ALA A 10 -3.81 -6.00 15.64
N ILE A 11 -3.16 -4.86 15.41
CA ILE A 11 -2.52 -4.55 14.14
C ILE A 11 -1.03 -4.68 14.32
N LEU A 12 -0.42 -5.57 13.55
CA LEU A 12 1.02 -5.77 13.52
C LEU A 12 1.57 -5.09 12.28
N ALA A 13 2.57 -4.22 12.45
CA ALA A 13 3.17 -3.51 11.33
C ALA A 13 4.70 -3.63 11.33
N THR A 14 5.25 -3.67 10.13
CA THR A 14 6.69 -3.57 9.88
C THR A 14 6.96 -2.21 9.25
N ASP A 15 8.07 -1.57 9.64
CA ASP A 15 8.57 -0.33 9.01
C ASP A 15 9.02 -0.65 7.57
N LYS A 16 8.06 -0.63 6.64
CA LYS A 16 8.27 -0.77 5.21
C LYS A 16 7.64 0.47 4.55
N GLU A 17 8.45 1.17 3.74
CA GLU A 17 8.03 2.39 3.04
C GLU A 17 7.42 3.41 4.02
N ASN A 18 6.12 3.71 3.89
CA ASN A 18 5.44 4.75 4.65
C ASN A 18 4.38 4.18 5.62
N SER A 19 4.39 2.87 5.86
CA SER A 19 3.38 2.18 6.66
C SER A 19 3.17 2.75 8.07
N PHE A 20 4.25 3.00 8.82
CA PHE A 20 4.15 3.59 10.17
C PHE A 20 3.56 5.01 10.12
N LYS A 21 4.05 5.84 9.20
CA LYS A 21 3.56 7.21 9.03
C LYS A 21 2.08 7.24 8.65
N LEU A 22 1.64 6.33 7.76
CA LEU A 22 0.23 6.20 7.40
C LEU A 22 -0.63 5.78 8.60
N LEU A 23 -0.19 4.80 9.38
CA LEU A 23 -0.92 4.35 10.57
C LEU A 23 -1.02 5.46 11.62
N ASP A 24 0.07 6.21 11.83
CA ASP A 24 0.11 7.36 12.73
C ASP A 24 -0.85 8.48 12.22
N GLU A 25 -0.84 8.80 10.91
CA GLU A 25 -1.75 9.79 10.29
C GLU A 25 -3.24 9.38 10.35
N LEU A 26 -3.52 8.09 10.38
CA LEU A 26 -4.88 7.54 10.51
C LEU A 26 -5.30 7.33 11.97
N ASN A 27 -4.43 7.62 12.94
CA ASN A 27 -4.63 7.33 14.37
C ASN A 27 -4.99 5.86 14.63
N ILE A 28 -4.35 4.95 13.91
CA ILE A 28 -4.53 3.51 14.06
C ILE A 28 -3.45 3.00 15.00
N GLU A 29 -3.83 2.41 16.12
CA GLU A 29 -2.88 1.78 17.03
C GLU A 29 -2.29 0.50 16.40
N TYR A 30 -0.96 0.35 16.49
CA TYR A 30 -0.25 -0.80 15.93
C TYR A 30 0.97 -1.18 16.77
N ILE A 31 1.37 -2.44 16.62
CA ILE A 31 2.52 -3.03 17.28
C ILE A 31 3.65 -3.14 16.26
N LYS A 32 4.80 -2.57 16.63
CA LYS A 32 6.02 -2.54 15.81
C LYS A 32 6.72 -3.90 15.84
N ILE A 33 6.65 -4.64 14.73
CA ILE A 33 7.24 -5.99 14.62
C ILE A 33 8.69 -5.95 14.11
N GLY A 34 9.08 -4.93 13.36
CA GLY A 34 10.47 -4.74 12.95
C GLY A 34 10.66 -3.64 11.93
N LYS A 35 11.88 -3.54 11.38
CA LYS A 35 12.23 -2.59 10.31
C LYS A 35 12.56 -3.29 9.00
N HIS A 36 12.43 -2.64 7.85
CA HIS A 36 13.05 -3.13 6.61
C HIS A 36 14.59 -3.09 6.75
N GLN A 37 15.31 -4.02 6.10
CA GLN A 37 16.76 -4.11 6.16
C GLN A 37 17.32 -4.37 4.75
N ASP A 38 18.41 -3.70 4.40
CA ASP A 38 18.91 -3.67 3.01
C ASP A 38 19.84 -4.84 2.67
N SER A 39 20.57 -5.39 3.65
CA SER A 39 21.52 -6.49 3.40
C SER A 39 20.89 -7.88 3.56
N LEU A 40 21.28 -8.85 2.72
CA LEU A 40 20.74 -10.22 2.73
C LEU A 40 20.87 -10.94 4.09
N ILE A 41 22.02 -10.81 4.75
CA ILE A 41 22.24 -11.39 6.09
C ILE A 41 21.31 -10.73 7.11
N LYS A 42 21.17 -9.40 7.05
CA LYS A 42 20.24 -8.67 7.92
C LYS A 42 18.78 -9.00 7.57
N LYS A 43 18.45 -9.32 6.32
CA LYS A 43 17.10 -9.77 5.92
C LYS A 43 16.77 -11.12 6.56
N LEU A 44 17.70 -12.07 6.58
CA LEU A 44 17.48 -13.38 7.20
C LEU A 44 17.37 -13.28 8.73
N THR A 45 18.27 -12.54 9.39
CA THR A 45 18.18 -12.36 10.85
C THR A 45 16.91 -11.60 11.24
N ASN A 46 16.53 -10.58 10.47
CA ASN A 46 15.31 -9.82 10.67
C ASN A 46 14.05 -10.66 10.41
N PHE A 47 14.05 -11.54 9.40
CA PHE A 47 12.99 -12.53 9.21
C PHE A 47 12.78 -13.35 10.48
N THR A 48 13.85 -13.94 11.01
CA THR A 48 13.77 -14.80 12.19
C THR A 48 13.27 -14.02 13.41
N ILE A 49 13.80 -12.82 13.65
CA ILE A 49 13.37 -11.96 14.75
C ILE A 49 11.88 -11.58 14.62
N LYS A 50 11.43 -11.19 13.42
CA LYS A 50 10.02 -10.84 13.18
C LYS A 50 9.12 -12.04 13.41
N TRP A 51 9.49 -13.20 12.87
CA TRP A 51 8.75 -14.44 13.04
C TRP A 51 8.56 -14.77 14.52
N PHE A 52 9.65 -14.76 15.33
CA PHE A 52 9.56 -15.03 16.76
C PHE A 52 8.74 -13.98 17.53
N LYS A 53 8.85 -12.70 17.18
CA LYS A 53 8.05 -11.64 17.79
C LYS A 53 6.56 -11.81 17.50
N MET A 54 6.20 -12.08 16.25
CA MET A 54 4.82 -12.34 15.85
C MET A 54 4.29 -13.60 16.51
N PHE A 55 5.09 -14.67 16.56
CA PHE A 55 4.72 -15.92 17.22
C PHE A 55 4.44 -15.72 18.72
N HIS A 56 5.35 -15.05 19.42
CA HIS A 56 5.18 -14.72 20.85
C HIS A 56 4.00 -13.79 21.10
N PHE A 57 3.74 -12.86 20.19
CA PHE A 57 2.55 -12.04 20.23
C PHE A 57 1.28 -12.88 20.12
N CYS A 58 1.19 -13.73 19.08
CA CYS A 58 0.01 -14.59 18.87
C CYS A 58 -0.20 -15.59 20.02
N LEU A 59 0.87 -16.08 20.66
CA LEU A 59 0.74 -16.93 21.84
C LEU A 59 0.03 -16.23 23.01
N LYS A 60 0.26 -14.92 23.18
CA LYS A 60 -0.36 -14.12 24.24
C LYS A 60 -1.74 -13.63 23.87
N PHE A 61 -1.88 -13.15 22.62
CA PHE A 61 -3.11 -12.57 22.11
C PHE A 61 -4.17 -13.63 21.79
N GLN A 62 -3.76 -14.87 21.48
CA GLN A 62 -4.64 -15.99 21.14
C GLN A 62 -5.67 -15.64 20.04
N PRO A 63 -5.21 -15.21 18.85
CA PRO A 63 -6.14 -14.83 17.78
C PRO A 63 -6.96 -16.03 17.31
N ASP A 64 -8.24 -15.82 17.01
CA ASP A 64 -9.05 -16.79 16.26
C ASP A 64 -8.78 -16.71 14.74
N ILE A 65 -8.47 -15.51 14.27
CA ILE A 65 -8.33 -15.18 12.86
C ILE A 65 -7.19 -14.17 12.66
N SER A 66 -6.39 -14.37 11.60
CA SER A 66 -5.44 -13.37 11.08
C SER A 66 -5.76 -13.02 9.63
N MET A 67 -5.43 -11.79 9.25
CA MET A 67 -5.58 -11.28 7.89
C MET A 67 -4.32 -10.54 7.46
N GLY A 68 -3.87 -10.74 6.22
CA GLY A 68 -2.70 -10.03 5.70
C GLY A 68 -2.54 -10.15 4.19
N ILE A 69 -1.88 -9.17 3.57
CA ILE A 69 -1.54 -9.18 2.14
C ILE A 69 -0.18 -9.85 1.99
N ALA A 70 -0.13 -10.96 1.25
CA ALA A 70 1.06 -11.78 1.05
C ALA A 70 1.81 -12.14 2.37
N ASP A 71 1.10 -12.26 3.49
CA ASP A 71 1.69 -12.48 4.81
C ASP A 71 2.03 -13.95 5.06
N PHE A 72 3.23 -14.35 4.66
CA PHE A 72 3.73 -15.69 4.91
C PHE A 72 4.05 -15.96 6.40
N TYR A 73 4.28 -14.94 7.23
CA TYR A 73 4.57 -15.13 8.66
C TYR A 73 3.32 -15.62 9.36
N MET A 74 2.19 -14.91 9.17
CA MET A 74 0.91 -15.29 9.76
C MET A 74 0.38 -16.61 9.20
N ALA A 75 0.58 -16.87 7.90
CA ALA A 75 0.25 -18.17 7.32
C ALA A 75 0.95 -19.32 8.07
N GLN A 76 2.26 -19.21 8.34
CA GLN A 76 3.01 -20.25 9.06
C GLN A 76 2.65 -20.33 10.55
N ILE A 77 2.56 -19.18 11.24
CA ILE A 77 2.27 -19.10 12.68
C ILE A 77 0.88 -19.65 12.98
N SER A 78 -0.11 -19.31 12.15
CA SER A 78 -1.50 -19.80 12.28
C SER A 78 -1.57 -21.33 12.26
N LYS A 79 -0.77 -21.97 11.41
CA LYS A 79 -0.73 -23.43 11.32
C LYS A 79 -0.20 -24.10 12.58
N ILE A 80 0.78 -23.47 13.23
CA ILE A 80 1.38 -23.98 14.47
C ILE A 80 0.45 -23.75 15.67
N LEU A 81 -0.13 -22.55 15.77
CA LEU A 81 -0.98 -22.14 16.89
C LEU A 81 -2.46 -22.48 16.71
N ARG A 82 -2.84 -23.02 15.54
CA ARG A 82 -4.17 -23.53 15.19
C ARG A 82 -5.28 -22.47 15.18
N PHE A 83 -5.02 -21.34 14.55
CA PHE A 83 -6.04 -20.33 14.23
C PHE A 83 -6.17 -20.13 12.72
N TYR A 84 -7.22 -19.45 12.26
CA TYR A 84 -7.45 -19.27 10.82
C TYR A 84 -6.60 -18.15 10.22
N SER A 85 -5.96 -18.38 9.07
CA SER A 85 -5.31 -17.31 8.31
C SER A 85 -5.97 -17.04 6.96
N LEU A 86 -6.30 -15.77 6.72
CA LEU A 86 -6.83 -15.27 5.45
C LEU A 86 -5.75 -14.43 4.78
N ILE A 87 -5.20 -14.93 3.67
CA ILE A 87 -4.14 -14.26 2.94
C ILE A 87 -4.69 -13.65 1.65
N PHE A 88 -4.51 -12.34 1.50
CA PHE A 88 -4.85 -11.62 0.28
C PHE A 88 -3.64 -11.57 -0.66
N THR A 89 -3.87 -11.76 -1.95
CA THR A 89 -2.83 -11.54 -2.98
C THR A 89 -3.48 -11.21 -4.32
N ASP A 90 -2.82 -10.34 -5.07
CA ASP A 90 -3.17 -9.91 -6.42
C ASP A 90 -1.99 -10.04 -7.38
N THR A 91 -0.78 -10.32 -6.86
CA THR A 91 0.45 -10.34 -7.65
C THR A 91 0.80 -11.75 -8.09
N GLU A 92 0.59 -12.04 -9.38
CA GLU A 92 0.80 -13.38 -9.92
C GLU A 92 2.27 -13.81 -10.05
N HIS A 93 3.19 -12.87 -10.21
CA HIS A 93 4.58 -13.17 -10.55
C HIS A 93 5.42 -13.68 -9.38
N VAL A 94 4.90 -13.63 -8.14
CA VAL A 94 5.64 -14.00 -6.93
C VAL A 94 5.70 -15.53 -6.78
N LYS A 95 6.79 -16.13 -7.26
CA LYS A 95 6.98 -17.59 -7.20
C LYS A 95 7.11 -18.15 -5.77
N HIS A 96 7.54 -17.33 -4.81
CA HIS A 96 7.79 -17.78 -3.43
C HIS A 96 6.51 -18.06 -2.65
N ASP A 97 5.41 -17.38 -2.95
CA ASP A 97 4.15 -17.54 -2.22
C ASP A 97 3.61 -18.97 -2.32
N LYS A 98 3.86 -19.64 -3.46
CA LYS A 98 3.53 -21.05 -3.68
C LYS A 98 4.15 -21.98 -2.64
N PHE A 99 5.29 -21.62 -2.08
CA PHE A 99 6.05 -22.47 -1.16
C PHE A 99 5.98 -21.98 0.29
N LEU A 100 5.98 -20.67 0.51
CA LEU A 100 6.09 -20.09 1.85
C LEU A 100 4.74 -19.66 2.45
N THR A 101 3.72 -19.45 1.62
CA THR A 101 2.46 -18.81 2.02
C THR A 101 1.27 -19.75 1.82
N PHE A 102 1.00 -20.14 0.56
CA PHE A 102 -0.23 -20.87 0.20
C PHE A 102 -0.39 -22.24 0.85
N PRO A 103 0.68 -23.04 1.09
CA PRO A 103 0.54 -24.32 1.77
C PRO A 103 0.13 -24.19 3.24
N PHE A 104 0.39 -23.04 3.85
CA PHE A 104 0.13 -22.79 5.27
C PHE A 104 -1.17 -22.02 5.49
N ALA A 105 -1.62 -21.25 4.50
CA ALA A 105 -2.84 -20.47 4.60
C ALA A 105 -4.11 -21.32 4.59
N ASP A 106 -5.06 -21.06 5.50
CA ASP A 106 -6.39 -21.69 5.43
C ASP A 106 -7.22 -21.19 4.25
N PHE A 107 -7.12 -19.88 3.95
CA PHE A 107 -7.79 -19.25 2.81
C PHE A 107 -6.83 -18.30 2.09
N VAL A 108 -6.82 -18.38 0.76
CA VAL A 108 -6.14 -17.43 -0.10
C VAL A 108 -7.19 -16.68 -0.92
N LEU A 109 -7.27 -15.36 -0.74
CA LEU A 109 -8.27 -14.50 -1.34
C LEU A 109 -7.64 -13.68 -2.46
N THR A 110 -8.19 -13.74 -3.66
CA THR A 110 -7.70 -12.95 -4.80
C THR A 110 -8.83 -12.21 -5.53
N PRO A 111 -8.54 -11.08 -6.19
CA PRO A 111 -9.46 -10.49 -7.15
C PRO A 111 -9.87 -11.49 -8.24
N LYS A 112 -11.04 -11.31 -8.82
CA LYS A 112 -11.55 -12.14 -9.92
C LYS A 112 -10.70 -12.05 -11.20
N CYS A 113 -9.95 -10.96 -11.38
CA CYS A 113 -9.02 -10.80 -12.49
C CYS A 113 -7.69 -11.56 -12.30
N PHE A 114 -7.49 -12.21 -11.15
CA PHE A 114 -6.35 -13.08 -10.91
C PHE A 114 -6.57 -14.42 -11.66
N GLU A 115 -5.72 -14.70 -12.64
CA GLU A 115 -5.87 -15.80 -13.60
C GLU A 115 -5.38 -17.14 -13.03
N LYS A 116 -4.39 -17.12 -12.14
CA LYS A 116 -3.82 -18.35 -11.55
C LYS A 116 -4.79 -18.99 -10.57
N ARG A 117 -4.84 -20.32 -10.55
CA ARG A 117 -5.59 -21.07 -9.52
C ARG A 117 -4.68 -21.50 -8.38
N ILE A 118 -5.08 -21.20 -7.15
CA ILE A 118 -4.32 -21.48 -5.92
C ILE A 118 -4.93 -22.67 -5.16
N GLY A 119 -4.69 -23.89 -5.62
CA GLY A 119 -5.10 -25.09 -4.88
C GLY A 119 -6.59 -25.10 -4.46
N LYS A 120 -6.90 -25.71 -3.32
CA LYS A 120 -8.28 -25.93 -2.84
C LYS A 120 -8.80 -24.83 -1.90
N ASN A 121 -7.91 -24.00 -1.37
CA ASN A 121 -8.18 -22.95 -0.39
C ASN A 121 -8.35 -21.56 -1.04
N HIS A 122 -8.46 -21.50 -2.36
CA HIS A 122 -8.57 -20.26 -3.12
C HIS A 122 -10.01 -19.79 -3.23
N ILE A 123 -10.24 -18.56 -2.77
CA ILE A 123 -11.50 -17.84 -2.87
C ILE A 123 -11.26 -16.61 -3.75
N THR A 124 -12.15 -16.36 -4.70
CA THR A 124 -12.10 -15.17 -5.55
C THR A 124 -13.20 -14.19 -5.14
N TYR A 125 -12.95 -12.89 -5.32
CA TYR A 125 -13.93 -11.84 -5.05
C TYR A 125 -13.97 -10.80 -6.18
N ASP A 126 -15.13 -10.18 -6.39
CA ASP A 126 -15.39 -9.24 -7.50
C ASP A 126 -15.02 -7.80 -7.10
N ALA A 127 -13.75 -7.58 -6.72
CA ALA A 127 -13.20 -6.28 -6.36
C ALA A 127 -11.66 -6.30 -6.40
N TYR A 128 -11.06 -5.15 -6.14
CA TYR A 128 -9.65 -5.00 -5.74
C TYR A 128 -9.63 -4.68 -4.25
N HIS A 129 -8.78 -5.36 -3.47
CA HIS A 129 -8.75 -5.14 -2.02
C HIS A 129 -8.19 -3.76 -1.66
N GLU A 130 -7.48 -3.11 -2.58
CA GLU A 130 -7.06 -1.72 -2.55
C GLU A 130 -8.26 -0.75 -2.48
N LEU A 131 -9.42 -1.13 -3.02
CA LEU A 131 -10.62 -0.30 -2.94
C LEU A 131 -11.20 -0.23 -1.52
N THR A 132 -10.71 -1.02 -0.57
CA THR A 132 -11.12 -0.92 0.83
C THR A 132 -10.80 0.45 1.44
N TYR A 133 -9.76 1.14 0.94
CA TYR A 133 -9.47 2.53 1.32
C TYR A 133 -10.57 3.52 0.92
N LEU A 134 -11.38 3.19 -0.11
CA LEU A 134 -12.44 4.04 -0.67
C LEU A 134 -13.85 3.60 -0.26
N ASN A 135 -14.00 2.52 0.50
CA ASN A 135 -15.30 2.09 1.01
C ASN A 135 -15.86 3.15 2.00
N SER A 136 -17.14 3.03 2.37
CA SER A 136 -18.04 3.71 3.34
C SER A 136 -17.52 4.81 4.29
N ASN A 137 -16.22 4.95 4.52
CA ASN A 137 -15.57 6.00 5.27
C ASN A 137 -14.94 7.11 4.40
N PHE A 138 -14.85 6.94 3.07
CA PHE A 138 -14.35 8.02 2.20
C PHE A 138 -15.50 8.92 1.74
N SER A 139 -15.47 10.17 2.18
CA SER A 139 -16.31 11.25 1.65
C SER A 139 -15.39 12.38 1.19
N PRO A 140 -15.42 12.75 -0.10
CA PRO A 140 -14.50 13.75 -0.61
C PRO A 140 -14.81 15.13 0.01
N ASP A 141 -13.80 15.77 0.59
CA ASP A 141 -13.91 17.09 1.21
C ASP A 141 -13.03 18.10 0.48
N LYS A 142 -13.68 19.02 -0.23
CA LYS A 142 -13.02 20.04 -1.04
C LYS A 142 -12.34 21.11 -0.17
N ASN A 143 -12.76 21.28 1.09
CA ASN A 143 -12.17 22.30 1.97
C ASN A 143 -10.70 22.00 2.26
N LEU A 144 -10.33 20.72 2.27
CA LEU A 144 -8.95 20.25 2.48
C LEU A 144 -8.00 20.67 1.35
N LEU A 145 -8.51 20.98 0.16
CA LEU A 145 -7.69 21.51 -0.93
C LEU A 145 -7.28 22.97 -0.70
N GLY A 146 -8.08 23.72 0.08
CA GLY A 146 -7.79 25.11 0.45
C GLY A 146 -6.49 25.26 1.22
N ASP A 147 -6.14 24.28 2.06
CA ASP A 147 -4.88 24.22 2.81
C ASP A 147 -3.64 24.16 1.90
N TYR A 148 -3.83 23.77 0.64
CA TYR A 148 -2.78 23.70 -0.40
C TYR A 148 -2.89 24.85 -1.41
N GLY A 149 -3.69 25.86 -1.08
CA GLY A 149 -3.91 27.04 -1.91
C GLY A 149 -4.66 26.74 -3.21
N ILE A 150 -5.38 25.62 -3.30
CA ILE A 150 -6.24 25.31 -4.45
C ILE A 150 -7.56 26.06 -4.24
N LEU A 151 -7.86 26.99 -5.15
CA LEU A 151 -9.06 27.81 -5.03
C LEU A 151 -10.31 27.01 -5.42
N ASN A 152 -11.46 27.40 -4.86
CA ASN A 152 -12.75 26.87 -5.26
C ASN A 152 -12.96 27.10 -6.77
N ASN A 153 -12.87 26.03 -7.56
CA ASN A 153 -13.03 25.93 -9.03
C ASN A 153 -11.73 26.01 -9.85
N GLU A 154 -10.57 26.09 -9.21
CA GLU A 154 -9.31 25.92 -9.93
C GLU A 154 -9.17 24.49 -10.45
N LYS A 155 -8.87 24.35 -11.73
CA LYS A 155 -8.63 23.04 -12.35
C LYS A 155 -7.16 22.67 -12.18
N TYR A 156 -6.89 21.43 -11.78
CA TYR A 156 -5.53 20.93 -11.66
C TYR A 156 -5.37 19.51 -12.18
N VAL A 157 -4.12 19.21 -12.54
CA VAL A 157 -3.64 17.88 -12.90
C VAL A 157 -2.65 17.41 -11.83
N LEU A 158 -2.81 16.16 -11.39
CA LEU A 158 -1.85 15.50 -10.50
C LEU A 158 -0.98 14.54 -11.30
N ILE A 159 0.33 14.80 -11.32
CA ILE A 159 1.34 13.94 -11.93
C ILE A 159 2.05 13.18 -10.82
N ARG A 160 2.05 11.84 -10.85
CA ARG A 160 2.78 10.99 -9.91
C ARG A 160 3.96 10.30 -10.59
N LEU A 161 5.16 10.57 -10.07
CA LEU A 161 6.41 9.98 -10.54
C LEU A 161 6.94 8.98 -9.51
N VAL A 162 7.30 7.79 -9.98
CA VAL A 162 7.74 6.66 -9.16
C VAL A 162 9.27 6.55 -9.24
N SER A 163 9.88 5.98 -8.22
CA SER A 163 11.34 5.83 -8.14
C SER A 163 11.89 4.63 -8.92
N TRP A 164 11.03 3.72 -9.41
CA TRP A 164 11.36 2.48 -10.14
C TRP A 164 12.40 1.59 -9.40
N ASN A 165 12.38 1.63 -8.06
CA ASN A 165 13.33 0.91 -7.21
C ASN A 165 12.81 -0.48 -6.77
N ALA A 166 11.64 -0.92 -7.23
CA ALA A 166 11.10 -2.21 -6.84
C ALA A 166 11.74 -3.34 -7.64
N ALA A 167 11.81 -4.54 -7.05
CA ALA A 167 12.41 -5.71 -7.71
C ALA A 167 11.69 -6.13 -9.01
N HIS A 168 10.45 -5.67 -9.21
CA HIS A 168 9.66 -5.91 -10.43
C HIS A 168 9.86 -4.85 -11.52
N ASP A 169 10.62 -3.77 -11.26
CA ASP A 169 10.82 -2.63 -12.16
C ASP A 169 11.99 -2.82 -13.15
N ILE A 170 12.63 -3.99 -13.14
CA ILE A 170 13.82 -4.25 -13.97
C ILE A 170 13.47 -4.18 -15.46
N GLY A 171 13.96 -3.14 -16.14
CA GLY A 171 13.80 -2.93 -17.58
C GLY A 171 12.79 -1.86 -17.99
N TYR A 172 12.09 -1.24 -17.02
CA TYR A 172 11.18 -0.13 -17.28
C TYR A 172 11.81 1.20 -16.87
N ASN A 173 11.43 2.27 -17.57
CA ASN A 173 11.86 3.64 -17.27
C ASN A 173 10.62 4.54 -17.20
N GLY A 174 10.60 5.42 -16.20
CA GLY A 174 9.60 6.48 -16.11
C GLY A 174 9.78 7.57 -17.17
N LEU A 175 9.00 8.65 -17.04
CA LEU A 175 9.08 9.83 -17.91
C LEU A 175 10.47 10.46 -17.83
N SER A 176 11.05 10.75 -19.00
CA SER A 176 12.26 11.56 -19.08
C SER A 176 11.98 13.00 -18.65
N GLU A 177 13.03 13.72 -18.26
CA GLU A 177 12.91 15.14 -17.93
C GLU A 177 12.34 15.97 -19.09
N GLU A 178 12.71 15.63 -20.33
CA GLU A 178 12.21 16.29 -21.53
C GLU A 178 10.72 16.02 -21.75
N GLN A 179 10.29 14.76 -21.62
CA GLN A 179 8.89 14.37 -21.73
C GLN A 179 8.04 15.03 -20.64
N LEU A 180 8.52 15.05 -19.39
CA LEU A 180 7.85 15.73 -18.29
C LEU A 180 7.72 17.23 -18.57
N ASN A 181 8.76 17.87 -19.09
CA ASN A 181 8.73 19.28 -19.44
C ASN A 181 7.74 19.57 -20.58
N GLN A 182 7.71 18.74 -21.63
CA GLN A 182 6.74 18.86 -22.72
C GLN A 182 5.30 18.70 -22.23
N LEU A 183 5.06 17.69 -21.37
CA LEU A 183 3.76 17.43 -20.77
C LEU A 183 3.28 18.63 -19.93
N ILE A 184 4.14 19.15 -19.07
CA ILE A 184 3.84 20.32 -18.24
C ILE A 184 3.53 21.54 -19.12
N ASN A 185 4.37 21.86 -20.10
CA ASN A 185 4.17 23.00 -20.99
C ASN A 185 2.85 22.91 -21.78
N PHE A 186 2.39 21.69 -22.08
CA PHE A 186 1.13 21.46 -22.75
C PHE A 186 -0.06 21.71 -21.80
N LEU A 187 -0.01 21.15 -20.59
CA LEU A 187 -1.12 21.18 -19.63
C LEU A 187 -1.22 22.51 -18.85
N GLU A 188 -0.10 23.17 -18.55
CA GLU A 188 -0.07 24.37 -17.70
C GLU A 188 -0.80 25.58 -18.32
N LYS A 189 -1.18 25.49 -19.59
CA LYS A 189 -2.01 26.47 -20.30
C LYS A 189 -3.45 26.54 -19.77
N GLU A 190 -3.97 25.41 -19.28
CA GLU A 190 -5.37 25.26 -18.88
C GLU A 190 -5.54 24.76 -17.44
N TYR A 191 -4.50 24.14 -16.87
CA TYR A 191 -4.55 23.49 -15.58
C TYR A 191 -3.39 23.93 -14.70
N ARG A 192 -3.64 24.06 -13.39
CA ARG A 192 -2.56 24.09 -12.41
C ARG A 192 -1.93 22.70 -12.32
N ILE A 193 -0.60 22.65 -12.26
CA ILE A 193 0.12 21.37 -12.25
C ILE A 193 0.66 21.10 -10.86
N PHE A 194 0.36 19.90 -10.36
CA PHE A 194 0.93 19.36 -9.14
C PHE A 194 1.71 18.07 -9.43
N ILE A 195 2.89 17.95 -8.84
CA ILE A 195 3.76 16.79 -8.97
C ILE A 195 4.00 16.18 -7.59
N SER A 196 3.62 14.91 -7.45
CA SER A 196 4.04 14.05 -6.35
C SER A 196 5.14 13.12 -6.86
N SER A 197 6.33 13.13 -6.25
CA SER A 197 7.48 12.39 -6.76
C SER A 197 8.20 11.62 -5.66
N GLU A 198 8.47 10.34 -5.90
CA GLU A 198 9.34 9.52 -5.05
C GLU A 198 10.83 9.76 -5.32
N LYS A 199 11.16 10.36 -6.47
CA LYS A 199 12.53 10.71 -6.87
C LYS A 199 12.78 12.21 -6.72
N ARG A 200 14.05 12.58 -6.50
CA ARG A 200 14.46 14.00 -6.52
C ARG A 200 14.36 14.53 -7.94
N LEU A 201 13.67 15.67 -8.11
CA LEU A 201 13.53 16.34 -9.41
C LEU A 201 14.51 17.52 -9.54
N PRO A 202 14.88 17.89 -10.78
CA PRO A 202 15.57 19.14 -11.07
C PRO A 202 14.84 20.36 -10.49
N GLN A 203 15.60 21.37 -10.05
CA GLN A 203 15.09 22.54 -9.33
C GLN A 203 13.99 23.30 -10.11
N LYS A 204 14.02 23.26 -11.44
CA LYS A 204 12.99 23.89 -12.29
C LYS A 204 11.57 23.36 -12.05
N PHE A 205 11.43 22.12 -11.55
CA PHE A 205 10.13 21.53 -11.25
C PHE A 205 9.65 21.79 -9.82
N ASN A 206 10.46 22.42 -8.96
CA ASN A 206 10.10 22.66 -7.56
C ASN A 206 8.80 23.44 -7.40
N LYS A 207 8.49 24.34 -8.34
CA LYS A 207 7.25 25.14 -8.32
C LYS A 207 5.98 24.30 -8.51
N TYR A 208 6.10 23.07 -9.03
CA TYR A 208 4.98 22.15 -9.20
C TYR A 208 4.92 21.08 -8.10
N LEU A 209 5.98 20.93 -7.29
CA LEU A 209 6.02 19.91 -6.25
C LEU A 209 4.94 20.16 -5.19
N ILE A 210 4.22 19.10 -4.83
CA ILE A 210 3.27 19.10 -3.73
C ILE A 210 3.59 17.98 -2.75
N ASN A 211 3.45 18.26 -1.46
CA ASN A 211 3.54 17.26 -0.41
C ASN A 211 2.13 16.96 0.11
N ILE A 212 1.53 15.89 -0.39
CA ILE A 212 0.18 15.46 -0.01
C ILE A 212 0.29 14.43 1.13
N PRO A 213 -0.36 14.65 2.29
CA PRO A 213 -0.47 13.66 3.35
C PRO A 213 -1.10 12.37 2.83
N TYR A 214 -0.68 11.21 3.34
CA TYR A 214 -1.14 9.94 2.78
C TYR A 214 -2.65 9.76 2.99
N ASN A 215 -3.17 10.22 4.12
CA ASN A 215 -4.61 10.21 4.40
C ASN A 215 -5.44 11.18 3.52
N GLN A 216 -4.81 12.07 2.73
CA GLN A 216 -5.49 13.03 1.86
C GLN A 216 -5.37 12.74 0.35
N ILE A 217 -4.55 11.77 -0.07
CA ILE A 217 -4.31 11.51 -1.49
C ILE A 217 -5.58 11.24 -2.28
N HIS A 218 -6.57 10.58 -1.67
CA HIS A 218 -7.85 10.29 -2.32
C HIS A 218 -8.69 11.55 -2.57
N ASN A 219 -8.62 12.57 -1.70
CA ASN A 219 -9.23 13.88 -1.95
C ASN A 219 -8.59 14.56 -3.17
N PHE A 220 -7.26 14.54 -3.23
CA PHE A 220 -6.52 15.11 -4.36
C PHE A 220 -6.81 14.39 -5.68
N LEU A 221 -6.95 13.07 -5.66
CA LEU A 221 -7.31 12.32 -6.86
C LEU A 221 -8.75 12.61 -7.28
N TYR A 222 -9.70 12.61 -6.33
CA TYR A 222 -11.13 12.80 -6.61
C TYR A 222 -11.43 14.14 -7.28
N PHE A 223 -10.80 15.23 -6.84
CA PHE A 223 -11.05 16.56 -7.39
C PHE A 223 -10.15 16.96 -8.57
N SER A 224 -9.15 16.14 -8.90
CA SER A 224 -8.28 16.38 -10.06
C SER A 224 -9.07 16.24 -11.37
N GLN A 225 -8.74 17.05 -12.37
CA GLN A 225 -9.29 16.87 -13.73
C GLN A 225 -8.59 15.73 -14.45
N MET A 226 -7.35 15.45 -14.07
CA MET A 226 -6.55 14.38 -14.64
C MET A 226 -5.52 13.89 -13.62
N TYR A 227 -5.32 12.58 -13.63
CA TYR A 227 -4.20 11.91 -12.98
C TYR A 227 -3.30 11.29 -14.05
N ILE A 228 -1.99 11.54 -13.94
CA ILE A 228 -0.97 10.96 -14.80
C ILE A 228 0.04 10.27 -13.91
N GLY A 229 0.09 8.94 -13.94
CA GLY A 229 0.98 8.14 -13.11
C GLY A 229 1.96 7.33 -13.95
N GLU A 230 3.12 7.05 -13.36
CA GLU A 230 3.99 5.95 -13.76
C GLU A 230 3.52 4.64 -13.07
N GLY A 231 3.56 3.52 -13.79
CA GLY A 231 3.12 2.20 -13.31
C GLY A 231 3.51 1.08 -14.26
#